data_AF-A0A679IW57-F1
#
_entry.id   AF-A0A679IW57-F1
#
_cell.length_a   1.000
_cell.length_b   1.000
_cell.length_c   1.000
_cell.angle_alpha   90.00
_cell.angle_beta   90.00
_cell.angle_gamma   90.00
#
_symmetry.space_group_name_H-M   'P 1'
#
loop_
_entity.id
_entity.type
_entity.pdbx_description
1 polymer ?
#
loop_
_entity_poly.entity_id
_entity_poly.type
_entity_poly.pdbx_seq_one_letter_code
_entity_poly.pdbx_strand_id
1 'polypeptide(L)'
;MTAPVTHFTLSAFALAGALLGASMLATPAQAGGCGGAECYRHVTTPPVYDTVSEQVLVRPARTVYRSIPPAYETVSEQVQVAPGGRVWQTRRDAYGETIGCWVEIPPRFAVRHRRILAQPGQTIPETIPAEYASVQRSVLVSRGRSGWVPAHAGTGFAGPGYAGSYRAPLIGSIPDAFGITGASSADIGVGLGFSTGSIYDGY
;
A
#
# COMPACT_ATOMS: atom_id res chain seq x y z
N MET A 1 -6.77 -0.30 -113.04
CA MET A 1 -7.07 -1.33 -114.06
C MET A 1 -7.36 -2.62 -113.30
N THR A 2 -8.62 -3.03 -113.40
CA THR A 2 -9.29 -4.13 -112.71
C THR A 2 -9.04 -5.47 -113.40
N ALA A 3 -8.86 -6.54 -112.65
CA ALA A 3 -8.95 -7.92 -113.15
C ALA A 3 -9.46 -8.86 -112.04
N PRO A 4 -10.18 -9.95 -112.40
CA PRO A 4 -11.42 -10.31 -111.72
C PRO A 4 -11.44 -11.66 -111.00
N VAL A 5 -12.55 -11.84 -110.28
CA VAL A 5 -13.07 -12.99 -109.53
C VAL A 5 -13.49 -14.14 -110.45
N THR A 6 -13.27 -15.41 -110.03
CA THR A 6 -14.20 -16.55 -110.20
C THR A 6 -13.86 -17.62 -109.14
N HIS A 7 -14.66 -17.78 -108.08
CA HIS A 7 -15.76 -18.75 -107.92
C HIS A 7 -15.34 -20.23 -107.96
N PHE A 8 -15.50 -20.94 -106.84
CA PHE A 8 -16.17 -22.25 -106.85
C PHE A 8 -16.82 -22.52 -105.48
N THR A 9 -18.13 -22.69 -105.53
CA THR A 9 -19.07 -22.92 -104.43
C THR A 9 -19.37 -24.41 -104.27
N LEU A 10 -20.00 -24.74 -103.12
CA LEU A 10 -20.83 -25.93 -102.84
C LEU A 10 -20.07 -27.23 -102.49
N SER A 11 -20.45 -28.07 -101.54
CA SER A 11 -21.46 -28.09 -100.46
C SER A 11 -21.46 -29.52 -99.87
N ALA A 12 -21.99 -29.68 -98.66
CA ALA A 12 -22.44 -30.94 -98.04
C ALA A 12 -21.31 -31.90 -97.59
N PHE A 13 -21.32 -32.45 -96.37
CA PHE A 13 -22.43 -33.18 -95.76
C PHE A 13 -22.47 -33.00 -94.23
N ALA A 14 -23.68 -32.76 -93.74
CA ALA A 14 -24.06 -33.00 -92.35
C ALA A 14 -24.22 -34.50 -92.09
N LEU A 15 -23.81 -34.96 -90.90
CA LEU A 15 -24.26 -36.14 -90.15
C LEU A 15 -23.51 -36.11 -88.81
N ALA A 16 -24.06 -35.50 -87.76
CA ALA A 16 -24.94 -36.15 -86.78
C ALA A 16 -24.36 -37.48 -86.25
N GLY A 17 -23.84 -37.49 -85.03
CA GLY A 17 -23.34 -38.72 -84.42
C GLY A 17 -22.66 -38.54 -83.07
N ALA A 18 -23.46 -38.32 -82.04
CA ALA A 18 -23.30 -38.87 -80.69
C ALA A 18 -21.87 -39.01 -80.13
N LEU A 19 -21.43 -38.02 -79.32
CA LEU A 19 -20.65 -38.28 -78.11
C LEU A 19 -21.05 -37.25 -77.05
N LEU A 20 -22.07 -37.59 -76.25
CA LEU A 20 -22.28 -37.06 -74.90
C LEU A 20 -21.13 -37.59 -74.02
N GLY A 21 -19.94 -37.05 -74.25
CA GLY A 21 -18.73 -37.36 -73.51
C GLY A 21 -18.56 -36.42 -72.34
N ALA A 22 -19.06 -36.83 -71.18
CA ALA A 22 -18.52 -36.52 -69.85
C ALA A 22 -17.95 -35.11 -69.63
N SER A 23 -18.80 -34.08 -69.67
CA SER A 23 -18.51 -32.79 -69.03
C SER A 23 -19.16 -32.75 -67.64
N MET A 24 -18.83 -33.72 -66.78
CA MET A 24 -18.87 -33.48 -65.34
C MET A 24 -17.58 -32.77 -64.98
N LEU A 25 -17.56 -31.45 -65.22
CA LEU A 25 -16.66 -30.57 -64.49
C LEU A 25 -17.07 -30.70 -63.04
N ALA A 26 -16.39 -31.60 -62.32
CA ALA A 26 -16.37 -31.60 -60.87
C ALA A 26 -16.07 -30.16 -60.47
N THR A 27 -17.07 -29.47 -59.91
CA THR A 27 -16.80 -28.34 -59.04
C THR A 27 -15.73 -28.85 -58.07
N PRO A 28 -14.53 -28.25 -58.04
CA PRO A 28 -13.64 -28.58 -56.95
C PRO A 28 -14.46 -28.26 -55.72
N ALA A 29 -14.69 -29.25 -54.86
CA ALA A 29 -15.01 -28.94 -53.49
C ALA A 29 -13.85 -28.05 -53.05
N GLN A 30 -14.05 -26.73 -53.00
CA GLN A 30 -13.21 -25.87 -52.20
C GLN A 30 -13.48 -26.35 -50.78
N ALA A 31 -12.80 -27.43 -50.40
CA ALA A 31 -12.47 -27.69 -49.02
C ALA A 31 -11.99 -26.34 -48.51
N GLY A 32 -12.72 -25.76 -47.57
CA GLY A 32 -12.50 -24.44 -46.99
C GLY A 32 -11.15 -24.39 -46.30
N GLY A 33 -10.09 -24.45 -47.09
CA GLY A 33 -8.71 -24.23 -46.71
C GLY A 33 -8.52 -22.74 -46.88
N CYS A 34 -8.67 -22.04 -45.76
CA CYS A 34 -8.44 -20.61 -45.73
C CYS A 34 -6.93 -20.37 -45.97
N GLY A 35 -6.57 -20.12 -47.23
CA GLY A 35 -5.19 -20.08 -47.73
C GLY A 35 -4.76 -18.70 -48.25
N GLY A 36 -5.13 -17.63 -47.54
CA GLY A 36 -4.83 -16.25 -47.92
C GLY A 36 -4.84 -15.27 -46.74
N ALA A 37 -4.52 -14.00 -47.01
CA ALA A 37 -4.46 -12.92 -46.00
C ALA A 37 -5.80 -12.66 -45.29
N GLU A 38 -6.91 -13.18 -45.82
CA GLU A 38 -8.27 -13.12 -45.26
C GLU A 38 -8.51 -14.10 -44.10
N CYS A 39 -7.57 -15.03 -43.86
CA CYS A 39 -7.74 -16.14 -42.93
C CYS A 39 -7.14 -15.90 -41.55
N TYR A 40 -6.24 -14.93 -41.48
CA TYR A 40 -5.60 -14.51 -40.25
C TYR A 40 -5.88 -13.04 -40.03
N ARG A 41 -6.24 -12.69 -38.81
CA ARG A 41 -6.31 -11.30 -38.39
C ARG A 41 -5.12 -11.00 -37.49
N HIS A 42 -4.52 -9.84 -37.67
CA HIS A 42 -3.45 -9.39 -36.78
C HIS A 42 -4.09 -8.90 -35.49
N VAL A 43 -3.73 -9.53 -34.36
CA VAL A 43 -4.21 -9.14 -33.04
C VAL A 43 -3.04 -8.52 -32.29
N THR A 44 -3.26 -7.33 -31.76
CA THR A 44 -2.31 -6.66 -30.87
C THR A 44 -2.89 -6.66 -29.47
N THR A 45 -2.21 -7.30 -28.53
CA THR A 45 -2.54 -7.27 -27.11
C THR A 45 -1.66 -6.20 -26.46
N PRO A 46 -2.25 -5.15 -25.84
CA PRO A 46 -1.49 -4.10 -25.19
C PRO A 46 -0.74 -4.66 -23.95
N PRO A 47 0.37 -4.03 -23.54
CA PRO A 47 1.04 -4.36 -22.28
C PRO A 47 0.11 -4.10 -21.10
N VAL A 48 0.22 -4.94 -20.07
CA VAL A 48 -0.51 -4.76 -18.81
C VAL A 48 0.46 -4.31 -17.74
N TYR A 49 0.14 -3.17 -17.12
CA TYR A 49 0.85 -2.61 -15.98
C TYR A 49 0.05 -2.84 -14.71
N ASP A 50 0.75 -3.03 -13.60
CA ASP A 50 0.18 -3.11 -12.26
C ASP A 50 0.83 -2.07 -11.36
N THR A 51 0.15 -1.66 -10.29
CA THR A 51 0.63 -0.64 -9.36
C THR A 51 1.04 -1.29 -8.06
N VAL A 52 2.34 -1.26 -7.76
CA VAL A 52 2.88 -1.78 -6.50
C VAL A 52 3.08 -0.63 -5.54
N SER A 53 2.58 -0.79 -4.30
CA SER A 53 2.80 0.12 -3.19
C SER A 53 4.01 -0.35 -2.37
N GLU A 54 4.99 0.51 -2.20
CA GLU A 54 6.19 0.23 -1.40
C GLU A 54 6.29 1.25 -0.26
N GLN A 55 6.54 0.78 0.96
CA GLN A 55 6.76 1.64 2.12
C GLN A 55 8.22 2.09 2.13
N VAL A 56 8.45 3.39 1.95
CA VAL A 56 9.78 3.99 1.96
C VAL A 56 9.96 4.76 3.28
N LEU A 57 11.12 4.56 3.90
CA LEU A 57 11.52 5.33 5.09
C LEU A 57 11.81 6.78 4.68
N VAL A 58 10.96 7.70 5.11
CA VAL A 58 11.12 9.15 4.84
C VAL A 58 11.97 9.80 5.91
N ARG A 59 11.79 9.37 7.16
CA ARG A 59 12.52 9.91 8.30
C ARG A 59 12.87 8.80 9.27
N PRO A 60 14.16 8.59 9.59
CA PRO A 60 14.56 7.60 10.57
C PRO A 60 14.07 7.99 11.96
N ALA A 61 13.85 6.99 12.82
CA ALA A 61 13.61 7.22 14.23
C ALA A 61 14.82 7.95 14.84
N ARG A 62 14.56 8.94 15.69
CA ARG A 62 15.60 9.70 16.37
C ARG A 62 15.21 9.99 17.81
N THR A 63 16.21 10.08 18.66
CA THR A 63 16.03 10.50 20.05
C THR A 63 16.39 11.97 20.15
N VAL A 64 15.45 12.78 20.65
CA VAL A 64 15.68 14.19 20.97
C VAL A 64 15.78 14.32 22.48
N TYR A 65 16.71 15.15 22.95
CA TYR A 65 16.94 15.37 24.37
C TYR A 65 16.33 16.71 24.78
N ARG A 66 15.38 16.68 25.71
CA ARG A 66 14.82 17.88 26.34
C ARG A 66 15.56 18.14 27.66
N SER A 67 16.24 19.27 27.74
CA SER A 67 16.93 19.71 28.97
C SER A 67 15.98 20.51 29.87
N ILE A 68 15.87 20.09 31.13
CA ILE A 68 15.14 20.79 32.18
C ILE A 68 16.18 21.38 33.14
N PRO A 69 16.24 22.71 33.32
CA PRO A 69 17.22 23.34 34.20
C PRO A 69 16.95 23.00 35.67
N PRO A 70 17.98 23.06 36.55
CA PRO A 70 17.81 22.85 37.98
C PRO A 70 16.94 23.94 38.61
N ALA A 71 16.06 23.54 39.53
CA ALA A 71 15.26 24.45 40.34
C ALA A 71 15.92 24.66 41.71
N TYR A 72 16.04 25.91 42.12
CA TYR A 72 16.59 26.29 43.42
C TYR A 72 15.53 26.99 44.26
N GLU A 73 15.59 26.74 45.56
CA GLU A 73 14.71 27.36 46.54
C GLU A 73 15.54 28.03 47.63
N THR A 74 15.01 29.11 48.20
CA THR A 74 15.61 29.75 49.37
C THR A 74 14.80 29.40 50.60
N VAL A 75 15.41 28.59 51.46
CA VAL A 75 14.82 28.20 52.74
C VAL A 75 15.32 29.14 53.83
N SER A 76 14.39 29.58 54.67
CA SER A 76 14.67 30.35 55.88
C SER A 76 14.67 29.43 57.10
N GLU A 77 15.78 29.40 57.83
CA GLU A 77 15.93 28.65 59.09
C GLU A 77 16.14 29.63 60.25
N GLN A 78 15.41 29.44 61.35
CA GLN A 78 15.68 30.20 62.58
C GLN A 78 16.83 29.55 63.34
N VAL A 79 17.94 30.26 63.42
CA VAL A 79 19.13 29.80 64.14
C VAL A 79 19.30 30.63 65.41
N GLN A 80 19.56 29.95 66.53
CA GLN A 80 19.90 30.62 67.77
C GLN A 80 21.27 31.29 67.64
N VAL A 81 21.32 32.61 67.78
CA VAL A 81 22.56 33.39 67.66
C VAL A 81 23.16 33.72 69.01
N ALA A 82 22.33 33.76 70.06
CA ALA A 82 22.80 33.94 71.42
C ALA A 82 22.01 33.04 72.38
N PRO A 83 22.69 32.27 73.23
CA PRO A 83 22.02 31.59 74.33
C PRO A 83 21.42 32.63 75.28
N GLY A 84 20.21 32.35 75.77
CA GLY A 84 19.65 33.10 76.89
C GLY A 84 20.42 32.77 78.17
N GLY A 85 20.24 33.57 79.21
CA GLY A 85 20.91 33.33 80.49
C GLY A 85 20.55 34.35 81.54
N ARG A 86 21.06 34.14 82.76
CA ARG A 86 20.94 35.12 83.85
C ARG A 86 22.20 35.96 83.95
N VAL A 87 22.04 37.26 84.10
CA VAL A 87 23.14 38.20 84.32
C VAL A 87 22.87 38.95 85.62
N TRP A 88 23.92 39.12 86.42
CA TRP A 88 23.86 39.94 87.62
C TRP A 88 23.93 41.41 87.23
N GLN A 89 22.90 42.18 87.57
CA GLN A 89 22.90 43.62 87.36
C GLN A 89 22.79 44.34 88.71
N THR A 90 23.54 45.42 88.86
CA THR A 90 23.51 46.26 90.07
C THR A 90 22.89 47.61 89.74
N ARG A 91 22.10 48.13 90.68
CA ARG A 91 21.52 49.46 90.61
C ARG A 91 21.65 50.14 91.97
N ARG A 92 21.84 51.47 91.96
CA ARG A 92 21.72 52.27 93.19
C ARG A 92 20.26 52.62 93.45
N ASP A 93 19.84 52.48 94.70
CA ASP A 93 18.50 52.87 95.15
C ASP A 93 18.41 54.39 95.43
N ALA A 94 17.26 54.83 95.93
CA ALA A 94 17.02 56.23 96.27
C ALA A 94 17.85 56.74 97.46
N TYR A 95 18.45 55.84 98.25
CA TYR A 95 19.24 56.14 99.44
C TYR A 95 20.76 56.00 99.20
N GLY A 96 21.17 55.57 98.01
CA GLY A 96 22.55 55.46 97.57
C GLY A 96 23.18 54.08 97.76
N GLU A 97 22.44 53.08 98.25
CA GLU A 97 22.90 51.71 98.48
C GLU A 97 22.84 50.88 97.18
N THR A 98 23.77 49.94 97.01
CA THR A 98 23.87 49.13 95.78
C THR A 98 23.13 47.81 95.96
N ILE A 99 22.03 47.64 95.25
CA ILE A 99 21.22 46.42 95.25
C ILE A 99 21.49 45.68 93.94
N GLY A 100 21.66 44.35 94.01
CA GLY A 100 21.83 43.51 92.83
C GLY A 100 20.61 42.63 92.59
N CYS A 101 20.27 42.43 91.32
CA CYS A 101 19.24 41.52 90.88
C CYS A 101 19.76 40.58 89.78
N TRP A 102 19.27 39.35 89.77
CA TRP A 102 19.42 38.46 88.63
C TRP A 102 18.40 38.87 87.56
N VAL A 103 18.89 39.31 86.40
CA VAL A 103 18.05 39.62 85.24
C VAL A 103 18.16 38.48 84.24
N GLU A 104 17.03 37.94 83.81
CA GLU A 104 16.97 36.93 82.75
C GLU A 104 16.96 37.59 81.38
N ILE A 105 17.90 37.18 80.54
CA ILE A 105 18.00 37.62 79.15
C ILE A 105 17.46 36.49 78.28
N PRO A 106 16.40 36.71 77.50
CA PRO A 106 15.85 35.69 76.63
C PRO A 106 16.84 35.34 75.50
N PRO A 107 16.82 34.09 75.00
CA PRO A 107 17.62 33.70 73.85
C PRO A 107 17.25 34.54 72.62
N ARG A 108 18.24 34.83 71.79
CA ARG A 108 18.04 35.58 70.54
C ARG A 108 18.17 34.64 69.35
N PHE A 109 17.21 34.74 68.44
CA PHE A 109 17.17 34.00 67.18
C PHE A 109 17.33 34.95 66.01
N ALA A 110 17.99 34.48 64.96
CA ALA A 110 18.08 35.18 63.69
C ALA A 110 17.68 34.24 62.56
N VAL A 111 17.14 34.82 61.48
CA VAL A 111 16.81 34.05 60.28
C VAL A 111 18.06 33.93 59.42
N ARG A 112 18.40 32.70 59.06
CA ARG A 112 19.45 32.39 58.09
C ARG A 112 18.81 31.91 56.80
N HIS A 113 19.15 32.55 55.69
CA HIS A 113 18.74 32.12 54.36
C HIS A 113 19.79 31.19 53.76
N ARG A 114 19.35 30.06 53.22
CA ARG A 114 20.18 29.10 52.48
C ARG A 114 19.50 28.76 51.16
N ARG A 115 20.26 28.84 50.07
CA ARG A 115 19.82 28.32 48.77
C ARG A 115 20.05 26.82 48.72
N ILE A 116 18.99 26.06 48.51
CA ILE A 116 19.04 24.61 48.31
C ILE A 116 18.65 24.26 46.89
N LEU A 117 19.17 23.12 46.40
CA LEU A 117 18.74 22.52 45.15
C LEU A 117 17.42 21.78 45.44
N ALA A 118 16.31 22.30 44.94
CA ALA A 118 14.99 21.69 45.13
C ALA A 118 14.76 20.56 44.13
N GLN A 119 15.15 20.78 42.88
CA GLN A 119 15.09 19.75 41.83
C GLN A 119 16.38 19.78 41.01
N PRO A 120 17.06 18.64 40.82
CA PRO A 120 18.22 18.58 39.94
C PRO A 120 17.81 18.84 38.49
N GLY A 121 18.72 19.43 37.72
CA GLY A 121 18.56 19.52 36.28
C GLY A 121 18.59 18.12 35.69
N GLN A 122 17.72 17.86 34.72
CA GLN A 122 17.61 16.55 34.10
C GLN A 122 17.41 16.65 32.60
N THR A 123 17.84 15.61 31.89
CA THR A 123 17.68 15.50 30.46
C THR A 123 16.74 14.33 30.19
N ILE A 124 15.58 14.61 29.61
CA ILE A 124 14.58 13.59 29.29
C ILE A 124 14.76 13.19 27.81
N PRO A 125 14.99 11.90 27.50
CA PRO A 125 14.98 11.41 26.13
C PRO A 125 13.55 11.28 25.61
N GLU A 126 13.27 11.88 24.46
CA GLU A 126 12.02 11.77 23.73
C GLU A 126 12.29 11.06 22.40
N THR A 127 11.68 9.88 22.21
CA THR A 127 11.85 9.09 20.98
C THR A 127 10.81 9.52 19.96
N ILE A 128 11.27 10.11 18.86
CA ILE A 128 10.43 10.40 17.69
C ILE A 128 10.45 9.15 16.79
N PRO A 129 9.29 8.54 16.50
CA PRO A 129 9.23 7.32 15.69
C PRO A 129 9.63 7.59 14.24
N ALA A 130 9.95 6.51 13.52
CA ALA A 130 10.23 6.58 12.10
C ALA A 130 8.95 6.91 11.31
N GLU A 131 9.06 7.79 10.32
CA GLU A 131 7.97 8.13 9.41
C GLU A 131 8.17 7.37 8.09
N TYR A 132 7.12 6.66 7.69
CA TYR A 132 7.05 5.92 6.42
C TYR A 132 6.02 6.57 5.51
N ALA A 133 6.29 6.53 4.21
CA ALA A 133 5.34 6.93 3.18
C ALA A 133 5.21 5.84 2.12
N SER A 134 4.00 5.66 1.59
CA SER A 134 3.75 4.77 0.48
C SER A 134 4.08 5.45 -0.85
N VAL A 135 4.99 4.85 -1.60
CA VAL A 135 5.29 5.27 -2.98
C VAL A 135 4.70 4.24 -3.92
N GLN A 136 3.92 4.72 -4.89
CA GLN A 136 3.36 3.88 -5.93
C GLN A 136 4.29 3.85 -7.14
N ARG A 137 4.58 2.65 -7.66
CA ARG A 137 5.28 2.49 -8.94
C ARG A 137 4.54 1.52 -9.84
N SER A 138 4.41 1.89 -11.11
CA SER A 138 3.86 1.01 -12.14
C SER A 138 4.92 0.00 -12.57
N VAL A 139 4.60 -1.28 -12.47
CA VAL A 139 5.45 -2.39 -12.90
C VAL A 139 4.79 -3.09 -14.08
N LEU A 140 5.58 -3.36 -15.13
CA LEU A 140 5.11 -4.12 -16.29
C LEU A 140 4.95 -5.59 -15.91
N VAL A 141 3.71 -6.08 -15.87
CA VAL A 141 3.40 -7.47 -15.51
C VAL A 141 3.38 -8.37 -16.74
N SER A 142 2.78 -7.89 -17.83
CA SER A 142 2.81 -8.62 -19.10
C SER A 142 3.21 -7.69 -20.23
N ARG A 143 4.18 -8.15 -21.03
CA ARG A 143 4.60 -7.45 -22.23
C ARG A 143 3.49 -7.50 -23.26
N GLY A 144 3.30 -6.39 -23.97
CA GLY A 144 2.47 -6.36 -25.15
C GLY A 144 3.02 -7.35 -26.18
N ARG A 145 2.12 -8.04 -26.87
CA ARG A 145 2.48 -8.97 -27.93
C ARG A 145 1.52 -8.80 -29.10
N SER A 146 2.04 -9.01 -30.30
CA SER A 146 1.24 -9.04 -31.50
C SER A 146 1.51 -10.32 -32.28
N GLY A 147 0.48 -10.81 -32.97
CA GLY A 147 0.57 -12.04 -33.73
C GLY A 147 -0.66 -12.26 -34.60
N TRP A 148 -0.50 -13.14 -35.58
CA TRP A 148 -1.58 -13.56 -36.46
C TRP A 148 -2.39 -14.67 -35.78
N VAL A 149 -3.70 -14.45 -35.66
CA VAL A 149 -4.65 -15.43 -35.09
C VAL A 149 -5.66 -15.79 -36.18
N PRO A 150 -6.06 -17.07 -36.33
CA PRO A 150 -7.07 -17.46 -37.31
C PRO A 150 -8.37 -16.70 -37.09
N ALA A 151 -8.93 -16.17 -38.17
CA ALA A 151 -10.11 -15.29 -38.16
C ALA A 151 -11.39 -16.02 -37.67
N HIS A 152 -11.44 -17.35 -37.78
CA HIS A 152 -12.61 -18.20 -37.54
C HIS A 152 -12.52 -19.06 -36.25
N ALA A 153 -11.64 -18.72 -35.31
CA ALA A 153 -11.44 -19.47 -34.05
C ALA A 153 -12.67 -19.54 -33.11
N GLY A 154 -13.80 -18.88 -33.44
CA GLY A 154 -15.04 -18.89 -32.65
C GLY A 154 -16.18 -19.73 -33.24
N THR A 155 -16.07 -20.18 -34.48
CA THR A 155 -17.05 -21.08 -35.11
C THR A 155 -16.46 -22.47 -35.10
N GLY A 156 -16.98 -23.35 -34.24
CA GLY A 156 -16.47 -24.70 -33.98
C GLY A 156 -16.39 -25.60 -35.20
N PHE A 157 -15.33 -25.43 -35.99
CA PHE A 157 -14.84 -26.42 -36.95
C PHE A 157 -13.47 -26.90 -36.47
N ALA A 158 -13.51 -27.96 -35.68
CA ALA A 158 -12.34 -28.76 -35.38
C ALA A 158 -11.92 -29.50 -36.66
N GLY A 159 -10.82 -29.05 -37.28
CA GLY A 159 -10.10 -29.87 -38.24
C GLY A 159 -9.51 -31.11 -37.54
N PRO A 160 -9.36 -32.24 -38.23
CA PRO A 160 -8.89 -33.47 -37.61
C PRO A 160 -7.38 -33.32 -37.32
N GLY A 161 -6.99 -33.17 -36.06
CA GLY A 161 -5.60 -33.43 -35.65
C GLY A 161 -4.97 -32.57 -34.57
N TYR A 162 -5.66 -31.60 -33.95
CA TYR A 162 -5.10 -30.88 -32.81
C TYR A 162 -6.14 -30.68 -31.71
N ALA A 163 -6.37 -31.75 -30.95
CA ALA A 163 -6.99 -31.68 -29.64
C ALA A 163 -5.95 -31.20 -28.61
N GLY A 164 -5.61 -29.91 -28.68
CA GLY A 164 -4.94 -29.21 -27.60
C GLY A 164 -6.01 -28.47 -26.80
N SER A 165 -6.34 -28.96 -25.62
CA SER A 165 -7.24 -28.33 -24.66
C SER A 165 -6.63 -27.04 -24.11
N TYR A 166 -6.68 -25.94 -24.87
CA TYR A 166 -6.54 -24.61 -24.30
C TYR A 166 -7.88 -24.25 -23.63
N ARG A 167 -8.01 -24.67 -22.37
CA ARG A 167 -8.98 -24.08 -21.46
C ARG A 167 -8.67 -22.59 -21.40
N ALA A 168 -9.51 -21.77 -22.03
CA ALA A 168 -9.45 -20.33 -21.84
C ALA A 168 -9.52 -20.06 -20.34
N PRO A 169 -8.64 -19.22 -19.76
CA PRO A 169 -8.85 -18.76 -18.41
C PRO A 169 -10.15 -17.97 -18.43
N LEU A 170 -11.17 -18.51 -17.77
CA LEU A 170 -12.37 -17.76 -17.43
C LEU A 170 -11.89 -16.55 -16.63
N ILE A 171 -11.93 -15.38 -17.27
CA ILE A 171 -11.85 -14.10 -16.60
C ILE A 171 -13.03 -14.08 -15.62
N GLY A 172 -12.75 -14.33 -14.34
CA GLY A 172 -13.75 -14.30 -13.27
C GLY A 172 -13.56 -15.29 -12.12
N SER A 173 -12.74 -16.34 -12.25
CA SER A 173 -12.44 -17.21 -11.10
C SER A 173 -11.11 -16.82 -10.47
N ILE A 174 -11.19 -16.08 -9.37
CA ILE A 174 -10.15 -15.95 -8.36
C ILE A 174 -9.57 -17.36 -8.08
N PRO A 175 -8.25 -17.57 -8.16
CA PRO A 175 -7.65 -18.81 -7.70
C PRO A 175 -7.62 -18.79 -6.17
N ASP A 176 -8.71 -19.23 -5.55
CA ASP A 176 -8.67 -19.71 -4.17
C ASP A 176 -8.04 -21.11 -4.19
N ALA A 177 -6.72 -21.14 -4.07
CA ALA A 177 -5.96 -22.37 -3.88
C ALA A 177 -4.87 -22.16 -2.81
N PHE A 178 -5.28 -21.71 -1.62
CA PHE A 178 -4.94 -22.46 -0.43
C PHE A 178 -5.86 -23.68 -0.42
N GLY A 179 -5.28 -24.88 -0.51
CA GLY A 179 -6.04 -26.12 -0.67
C GLY A 179 -7.04 -26.36 0.45
N ILE A 180 -8.32 -26.34 0.10
CA ILE A 180 -9.39 -27.00 0.85
C ILE A 180 -10.43 -27.47 -0.16
N THR A 181 -10.32 -28.73 -0.55
CA THR A 181 -11.35 -29.44 -1.28
C THR A 181 -12.60 -29.60 -0.42
N GLY A 182 -13.71 -29.04 -0.88
CA GLY A 182 -15.06 -29.48 -0.51
C GLY A 182 -15.69 -28.78 0.68
N ALA A 183 -16.42 -27.70 0.42
CA ALA A 183 -17.57 -27.31 1.25
C ALA A 183 -18.62 -26.68 0.34
N SER A 184 -19.73 -27.40 0.17
CA SER A 184 -20.96 -26.90 -0.41
C SER A 184 -21.51 -25.75 0.45
N SER A 185 -22.29 -24.86 -0.15
CA SER A 185 -22.86 -23.64 0.44
C SER A 185 -23.93 -23.87 1.53
N ALA A 186 -23.75 -24.86 2.42
CA ALA A 186 -24.68 -25.17 3.50
C ALA A 186 -24.06 -25.14 4.91
N ASP A 187 -22.73 -24.98 5.06
CA ASP A 187 -22.08 -25.02 6.38
C ASP A 187 -21.51 -23.67 6.83
N ILE A 188 -22.19 -22.54 6.52
CA ILE A 188 -22.01 -21.31 7.32
C ILE A 188 -22.91 -21.43 8.54
N GLY A 189 -22.50 -22.30 9.45
CA GLY A 189 -23.17 -22.55 10.72
C GLY A 189 -22.12 -22.85 11.77
N VAL A 190 -21.96 -21.89 12.68
CA VAL A 190 -21.22 -21.97 13.95
C VAL A 190 -19.72 -21.64 13.87
N GLY A 191 -19.39 -20.52 14.52
CA GLY A 191 -18.07 -20.29 15.09
C GLY A 191 -17.25 -19.28 14.32
N LEU A 192 -17.52 -18.00 14.54
CA LEU A 192 -16.57 -17.01 15.05
C LEU A 192 -17.32 -15.68 15.15
N GLY A 193 -17.73 -15.36 16.38
CA GLY A 193 -18.35 -14.09 16.69
C GLY A 193 -17.36 -12.95 16.48
N PHE A 194 -17.66 -12.09 15.51
CA PHE A 194 -17.19 -10.72 15.51
C PHE A 194 -18.41 -9.81 15.46
N SER A 195 -18.63 -9.20 16.61
CA SER A 195 -19.60 -8.14 16.89
C SER A 195 -19.56 -7.06 15.81
N THR A 196 -20.65 -6.91 15.05
CA THR A 196 -20.96 -5.67 14.35
C THR A 196 -21.38 -4.63 15.37
N GLY A 197 -20.44 -3.79 15.78
CA GLY A 197 -20.68 -2.59 16.57
C GLY A 197 -19.86 -1.43 16.03
N SER A 198 -20.23 -0.90 14.86
CA SER A 198 -19.76 0.41 14.42
C SER A 198 -20.58 1.48 15.14
N ILE A 199 -20.10 1.89 16.32
CA ILE A 199 -20.32 3.22 16.86
C ILE A 199 -19.65 4.22 15.89
N TYR A 200 -20.32 5.34 15.61
CA TYR A 200 -20.01 6.41 14.64
C TYR A 200 -20.74 6.32 13.29
N ASP A 201 -22.07 6.45 13.33
CA ASP A 201 -22.76 7.28 12.36
C ASP A 201 -22.96 8.67 12.99
N GLY A 202 -22.28 9.66 12.44
CA GLY A 202 -22.52 11.07 12.73
C GLY A 202 -23.23 11.70 11.54
N TYR A 203 -24.47 12.12 11.75
CA TYR A 203 -25.09 13.34 11.22
C TYR A 203 -26.36 13.63 12.03
#